data_AF-A0A1T0A3P7-F1
#
_entry.id   AF-A0A1T0A3P7-F1
#
_cell.length_a   1.000
_cell.length_b   1.000
_cell.length_c   1.000
_cell.angle_alpha   90.00
_cell.angle_beta   90.00
_cell.angle_gamma   90.00
#
_symmetry.space_group_name_H-M   'P 1'
#
loop_
_entity.id
_entity.type
_entity.pdbx_description
1 polymer ?
#
loop_
_entity_poly.entity_id
_entity_poly.type
_entity_poly.pdbx_seq_one_letter_code
_entity_poly.pdbx_strand_id
1 'polypeptide(L)' 'MSDHSLETEIPNGIPPPPEPPEDYECCDNGCDELCVFEIYKMQKADYDAKWGHVIDKNE' A
#
# COMPACT_ATOMS: atom_id res chain seq x y z
N MET A 1 5.39 22.14 -13.59
CA MET A 1 4.42 21.81 -12.53
C MET A 1 3.92 20.41 -12.87
N SER A 2 4.32 19.42 -12.06
CA SER A 2 3.87 18.02 -11.96
C SER A 2 4.98 17.32 -11.17
N ASP A 3 5.12 17.71 -9.90
CA ASP A 3 4.55 17.06 -8.72
C ASP A 3 5.31 15.78 -8.36
N HIS A 4 5.82 15.79 -7.14
CA HIS A 4 6.57 14.74 -6.49
C HIS A 4 5.71 13.47 -6.38
N SER A 5 6.32 12.30 -6.56
CA SER A 5 6.34 11.25 -5.52
C SER A 5 7.14 10.04 -5.99
N LEU A 6 7.73 9.36 -5.02
CA LEU A 6 8.61 8.22 -5.18
C LEU A 6 7.87 7.00 -5.76
N GLU A 7 7.61 6.97 -7.06
CA GLU A 7 7.25 5.73 -7.73
C GLU A 7 8.55 4.94 -7.90
N THR A 8 8.84 4.09 -6.92
CA THR A 8 9.75 2.94 -7.09
C THR A 8 9.32 2.28 -8.40
N GLU A 9 10.22 2.08 -9.36
CA GLU A 9 9.88 1.70 -10.73
C GLU A 9 9.15 0.34 -10.78
N ILE A 10 7.83 0.38 -10.61
CA ILE A 10 6.99 -0.80 -10.66
C ILE A 10 6.80 -1.17 -12.12
N PRO A 11 7.02 -2.45 -12.49
CA PRO A 11 6.90 -2.90 -13.87
C PRO A 11 5.55 -2.51 -14.49
N ASN A 12 5.59 -1.98 -15.72
CA ASN A 12 4.39 -1.56 -16.46
C ASN A 12 3.31 -2.66 -16.43
N GLY A 13 2.21 -2.42 -15.72
CA GLY A 13 1.08 -3.36 -15.56
C GLY A 13 0.85 -3.88 -14.14
N ILE A 14 1.75 -3.60 -13.21
CA ILE A 14 1.52 -3.82 -11.78
C ILE A 14 1.00 -2.50 -11.18
N PRO A 15 -0.12 -2.51 -10.43
CA PRO A 15 -0.59 -1.32 -9.73
C PRO A 15 0.43 -0.89 -8.66
N PRO A 16 0.46 0.38 -8.23
CA PRO A 16 1.28 0.76 -7.09
C PRO A 16 0.84 0.01 -5.81
N PRO A 17 1.75 -0.22 -4.84
CA PRO A 17 1.39 -0.75 -3.54
C PRO A 17 0.40 0.20 -2.85
N PRO A 18 -0.44 -0.33 -1.94
CA PRO A 18 -1.29 0.52 -1.12
C PRO A 18 -0.43 1.51 -0.32
N GLU A 19 -0.89 2.75 -0.22
CA GLU A 19 -0.24 3.78 0.59
C GLU A 19 -0.51 3.51 2.08
N PRO A 20 0.51 3.66 2.95
CA PRO A 20 0.31 3.53 4.38
C PRO A 20 -0.58 4.67 4.88
N PRO A 21 -1.54 4.39 5.77
CA PRO A 21 -2.32 5.43 6.40
C PRO A 21 -1.44 6.29 7.30
N GLU A 22 -1.83 7.55 7.47
CA GLU A 22 -1.10 8.48 8.33
C GLU A 22 -1.35 8.17 9.82
N ASP A 23 -0.44 8.58 10.71
CA ASP A 23 -0.55 8.29 12.15
C ASP A 23 -1.77 8.93 12.83
N TYR A 24 -2.35 9.98 12.21
CA TYR A 24 -3.60 10.61 12.64
C TYR A 24 -4.83 9.98 11.99
N GLU A 25 -4.64 9.08 11.03
CA GLU A 25 -5.71 8.26 10.49
C GLU A 25 -6.09 7.16 11.47
N CYS A 26 -7.33 6.77 11.32
CA CYS A 26 -8.16 6.35 12.43
C CYS A 26 -7.72 5.04 13.11
N CYS A 27 -7.49 5.15 14.41
CA CYS A 27 -7.42 4.11 15.43
C CYS A 27 -7.82 4.82 16.76
N ASP A 28 -8.53 4.15 17.68
CA ASP A 28 -9.09 4.71 18.94
C ASP A 28 -10.43 5.48 18.90
N ASN A 29 -11.51 4.82 18.45
CA ASN A 29 -12.93 5.19 18.71
C ASN A 29 -13.68 6.06 17.66
N GLY A 30 -13.30 6.02 16.38
CA GLY A 30 -14.01 6.75 15.32
C GLY A 30 -14.25 6.02 14.00
N CYS A 31 -13.80 4.77 13.86
CA CYS A 31 -13.95 3.98 12.63
C CYS A 31 -14.67 2.69 12.95
N ASP A 32 -15.65 2.37 12.09
CA ASP A 32 -16.68 1.35 12.30
C ASP A 32 -16.14 0.04 12.92
N GLU A 33 -15.68 -0.91 12.09
CA GLU A 33 -15.40 -2.27 12.55
C GLU A 33 -13.90 -2.62 12.63
N LEU A 34 -13.03 -1.87 11.93
CA LEU A 34 -11.58 -2.14 11.85
C LEU A 34 -10.75 -0.85 11.83
N CYS A 35 -9.55 -0.89 12.43
CA CYS A 35 -8.59 0.21 12.33
C CYS A 35 -8.04 0.32 10.90
N VAL A 36 -7.85 1.53 10.39
CA VAL A 36 -7.37 1.76 9.00
C VAL A 36 -6.01 1.10 8.78
N PHE A 37 -5.15 1.10 9.80
CA PHE A 37 -3.88 0.36 9.77
C PHE A 37 -4.05 -1.16 9.61
N GLU A 38 -5.12 -1.77 10.12
CA GLU A 38 -5.38 -3.19 9.94
C GLU A 38 -5.84 -3.49 8.52
N ILE A 39 -6.71 -2.65 7.97
CA ILE A 39 -7.14 -2.75 6.57
C ILE A 39 -5.92 -2.61 5.64
N TYR A 40 -5.07 -1.61 5.90
CA TYR A 40 -3.82 -1.42 5.17
C TYR A 40 -2.94 -2.68 5.21
N LYS A 41 -2.73 -3.28 6.38
CA LYS A 41 -1.94 -4.51 6.52
C LYS A 41 -2.52 -5.65 5.69
N MET A 42 -3.84 -5.80 5.66
CA MET A 42 -4.51 -6.83 4.84
C MET A 42 -4.28 -6.56 3.34
N GLN A 43 -4.52 -5.33 2.88
CA GLN A 43 -4.31 -4.94 1.49
C GLN A 43 -2.86 -5.09 1.04
N LYS A 44 -1.91 -4.72 1.91
CA LYS A 44 -0.47 -4.85 1.68
C LYS A 44 -0.06 -6.30 1.57
N ALA A 45 -0.55 -7.18 2.45
CA ALA A 45 -0.29 -8.60 2.39
C ALA A 45 -0.80 -9.23 1.08
N ASP A 46 -2.00 -8.87 0.64
CA ASP A 46 -2.56 -9.34 -0.64
C ASP A 46 -1.75 -8.83 -1.84
N TYR A 47 -1.33 -7.56 -1.80
CA TYR A 47 -0.47 -6.97 -2.82
C TYR A 47 0.86 -7.72 -2.92
N ASP A 48 1.53 -7.94 -1.78
CA ASP A 48 2.84 -8.59 -1.73
C ASP A 48 2.72 -10.08 -2.14
N ALA A 49 1.65 -10.78 -1.77
CA ALA A 49 1.39 -12.14 -2.23
C ALA A 49 1.20 -12.22 -3.76
N LYS A 50 0.50 -11.24 -4.34
CA LYS A 50 0.19 -11.22 -5.76
C LYS A 50 1.34 -10.72 -6.62
N TRP A 51 2.12 -9.75 -6.15
CA TRP A 51 3.10 -9.02 -6.96
C TRP A 51 4.53 -9.06 -6.43
N GLY A 52 4.75 -9.45 -5.17
CA GLY A 52 6.10 -9.51 -4.59
C GLY A 52 7.06 -10.34 -5.45
N HIS A 53 6.59 -11.51 -5.90
CA HIS A 53 7.36 -12.39 -6.79
C HIS A 53 7.63 -11.83 -8.19
N VAL A 54 6.91 -10.78 -8.62
CA VAL A 54 7.10 -10.11 -9.92
C VAL A 54 8.05 -8.93 -9.76
N ILE A 55 7.93 -8.20 -8.65
CA ILE A 55 8.82 -7.09 -8.30
C ILE A 55 10.25 -7.61 -8.05
N ASP A 56 10.41 -8.69 -7.27
CA ASP A 56 11.71 -9.28 -6.93
C ASP A 56 12.49 -9.84 -8.13
N LYS A 57 11.82 -10.11 -9.25
CA LYS A 57 12.45 -10.68 -10.47
C LYS A 57 12.96 -9.63 -11.45
N ASN A 58 12.68 -8.36 -11.18
CA ASN A 58 13.04 -7.24 -12.04
C ASN A 58 14.20 -6.39 -11.48
N GLU A 59 14.80 -6.77 -10.35
CA GLU A 59 16.14 -6.31 -9.91
C GLU A 59 17.28 -7.12 -10.56
#